data_AF-A0A2N7NHN6-F1
#
_entry.id   AF-A0A2N7NHN6-F1
#
_cell.length_a   1.000
_cell.length_b   1.000
_cell.length_c   1.000
_cell.angle_alpha   90.00
_cell.angle_beta   90.00
_cell.angle_gamma   90.00
#
_symmetry.space_group_name_H-M   'P 1'
#
loop_
_entity.id
_entity.type
_entity.pdbx_description
1 polymer ?
#
loop_
_entity_poly.entity_id
_entity_poly.type
_entity_poly.pdbx_seq_one_letter_code
_entity_poly.pdbx_strand_id
1 'polypeptide(L)'
;MIQVVIGVILGFTATIWYVAWDLRLNFDSSLSVNIVIAIATAIAAAIHFDSVKSQERERIWELNKTELLNLSKELSDVIHETKQAIDYESSSGDPEYQTKVLSNPKVYKALDERVLLLIEVQKPLLPKKFMQCIESLHALDKEVSRQVWDEDLDHITAHEEMLSKYTELHQELNVSIRKMAGIKKL
;
A
#
# COMPACT_ATOMS: atom_id res chain seq x y z
N MET A 1 28.26 12.72 5.14
CA MET A 1 29.45 13.51 5.52
C MET A 1 29.76 14.65 4.56
N ILE A 2 29.91 14.40 3.26
CA ILE A 2 30.26 15.45 2.27
C ILE A 2 29.30 16.65 2.29
N GLN A 3 27.98 16.42 2.36
CA GLN A 3 26.98 17.48 2.44
C GLN A 3 27.13 18.36 3.70
N VAL A 4 27.50 17.77 4.83
CA VAL A 4 27.73 18.50 6.10
C VAL A 4 28.98 19.36 5.97
N VAL A 5 30.06 18.82 5.40
CA VAL A 5 31.31 19.57 5.19
C VAL A 5 31.10 20.75 4.23
N ILE A 6 30.37 20.55 3.13
CA ILE A 6 30.02 21.62 2.19
C ILE A 6 29.17 22.69 2.88
N GLY A 7 28.19 22.29 3.71
CA GLY A 7 27.37 23.21 4.48
C GLY A 7 28.19 24.07 5.46
N VAL A 8 29.15 23.47 6.16
CA VAL A 8 30.05 24.20 7.08
C VAL A 8 30.91 25.21 6.33
N ILE A 9 31.51 24.82 5.19
CA ILE A 9 32.35 25.72 4.39
C ILE A 9 31.54 26.90 3.83
N LEU A 10 30.34 26.63 3.30
CA LEU A 10 29.43 27.66 2.80
C LEU A 10 28.98 28.60 3.92
N GLY A 11 28.60 28.06 5.08
CA GLY A 11 28.21 28.86 6.24
C GLY A 11 29.33 29.77 6.72
N PHE A 12 30.55 29.26 6.83
CA PHE A 12 31.71 30.05 7.27
C PHE A 12 32.03 31.18 6.29
N THR A 13 31.99 30.89 4.98
CA THR A 13 32.22 31.88 3.92
C THR A 13 31.15 32.97 3.92
N ALA A 14 29.88 32.60 4.08
CA ALA A 14 28.76 33.55 4.15
C ALA A 14 28.86 34.46 5.38
N THR A 15 29.34 33.93 6.51
CA THR A 15 29.50 34.70 7.76
C THR A 15 30.61 35.76 7.62
N ILE A 16 31.74 35.39 7.01
CA ILE A 16 32.84 36.34 6.72
C ILE A 16 32.36 37.46 5.80
N TRP A 17 31.60 37.10 4.75
CA TRP A 17 31.06 38.08 3.81
C TRP A 17 30.06 39.03 4.46
N TYR A 18 29.18 38.50 5.31
CA TYR A 18 28.22 39.30 6.08
C TYR A 18 28.93 40.33 6.97
N VAL A 19 29.95 39.93 7.73
CA VAL A 19 30.72 40.86 8.59
C VAL A 19 31.44 41.93 7.75
N ALA A 20 32.04 41.55 6.62
CA ALA A 20 32.69 42.51 5.72
C ALA A 20 31.71 43.53 5.10
N TRP A 21 30.46 43.12 4.87
CA TRP A 21 29.39 43.96 4.33
C TRP A 21 28.79 44.89 5.38
N ASP A 22 28.56 44.38 6.60
CA ASP A 22 28.02 45.14 7.74
C ASP A 22 28.93 46.33 8.10
N LEU A 23 30.25 46.08 8.16
CA LEU A 23 31.28 47.11 8.42
C LEU A 23 31.32 48.25 7.38
N ARG A 24 30.81 48.03 6.15
CA ARG A 24 30.81 49.02 5.07
C ARG A 24 29.52 49.81 4.95
N LEU A 25 28.39 49.24 5.37
CA LEU A 25 27.06 49.78 5.06
C LEU A 25 26.22 50.14 6.28
N ASN A 26 26.75 49.99 7.51
CA ASN A 26 26.04 50.27 8.77
C ASN A 26 24.64 49.63 8.79
N PHE A 27 24.57 48.33 8.51
CA PHE A 27 23.32 47.60 8.60
C PHE A 27 22.89 47.48 10.07
N ASP A 28 21.57 47.48 10.33
CA ASP A 28 21.07 47.15 11.66
C ASP A 28 21.24 45.64 11.88
N SER A 29 22.39 45.29 12.46
CA SER A 29 22.79 43.91 12.74
C SER A 29 21.76 43.18 13.63
N SER A 30 20.98 43.90 14.45
CA SER A 30 19.92 43.32 15.25
C SER A 30 18.74 42.85 14.39
N LEU A 31 18.33 43.67 13.41
CA LEU A 31 17.24 43.35 12.50
C LEU A 31 17.59 42.15 11.60
N SER A 32 18.77 42.16 10.99
CA SER A 32 19.23 41.09 10.09
C SER A 32 19.38 39.75 10.80
N VAL A 33 19.96 39.73 12.00
CA VAL A 33 20.11 38.50 12.81
C VAL A 33 18.74 37.95 13.20
N ASN A 34 17.80 38.80 13.62
CA ASN A 34 16.44 38.37 13.96
C ASN A 34 15.70 37.75 12.75
N ILE A 35 15.88 38.31 11.54
CA ILE A 35 15.33 37.74 10.31
C ILE A 35 15.93 36.35 10.03
N VAL A 36 17.25 36.20 10.16
CA VAL A 36 17.92 34.91 9.95
C VAL A 36 17.46 33.87 10.97
N ILE A 37 17.34 34.22 12.25
CA ILE A 37 16.82 33.33 13.29
C ILE A 37 15.39 32.91 12.97
N ALA A 38 14.52 33.84 12.54
CA ALA A 38 13.15 33.53 12.17
C ALA A 38 13.08 32.54 10.99
N ILE A 39 13.87 32.75 9.95
CA ILE A 39 13.96 31.84 8.78
C ILE A 39 14.48 30.46 9.20
N ALA A 40 15.55 30.41 9.99
CA ALA A 40 16.12 29.16 10.48
C ALA A 40 15.10 28.37 11.32
N THR A 41 14.35 29.06 12.17
CA THR A 41 13.29 28.47 12.98
C THR A 41 12.14 27.94 12.11
N ALA A 42 11.74 28.69 11.08
CA ALA A 42 10.71 28.24 10.15
C ALA A 42 11.13 26.98 9.36
N ILE A 43 12.38 26.95 8.88
CA ILE A 43 12.94 25.78 8.18
C ILE A 43 13.03 24.59 9.13
N ALA A 44 13.52 24.79 10.36
CA ALA A 44 13.60 23.73 11.36
C ALA A 44 12.21 23.17 11.70
N ALA A 45 11.21 24.04 11.87
CA ALA A 45 9.83 23.63 12.09
C ALA A 45 9.25 22.84 10.90
N ALA A 46 9.54 23.27 9.66
CA ALA A 46 9.10 22.56 8.46
C ALA A 46 9.73 21.15 8.36
N ILE A 47 11.03 21.02 8.62
CA ILE A 47 11.73 19.73 8.63
C ILE A 47 11.19 18.84 9.76
N HIS A 48 11.01 19.40 10.96
CA HIS A 48 10.46 18.66 12.09
C HIS A 48 9.05 18.15 11.79
N PHE A 49 8.20 18.99 11.19
CA PHE A 49 6.86 18.61 10.78
C PHE A 49 6.87 17.47 9.75
N ASP A 50 7.72 17.54 8.72
CA ASP A 50 7.85 16.48 7.72
C ASP A 50 8.37 15.17 8.33
N SER A 51 9.34 15.27 9.25
CA SER A 51 9.88 14.13 10.00
C SER A 51 8.80 13.43 10.83
N VAL A 52 8.03 14.18 11.62
CA VAL A 52 6.92 13.64 12.44
C VAL A 52 5.90 12.95 11.55
N LYS A 53 5.50 13.59 10.45
CA LYS A 53 4.55 13.02 9.49
C LYS A 53 5.06 11.74 8.83
N SER A 54 6.36 11.67 8.54
CA SER A 54 6.99 10.46 8.00
C SER A 54 7.00 9.33 9.03
N GLN A 55 7.29 9.64 10.29
CA GLN A 55 7.33 8.68 11.38
C GLN A 55 5.94 8.12 11.70
N GLU A 56 4.89 8.95 11.67
CA GLU A 56 3.50 8.49 11.81
C GLU A 56 3.14 7.48 10.72
N ARG A 57 3.48 7.78 9.47
CA ARG A 57 3.24 6.86 8.33
C ARG A 57 4.01 5.56 8.50
N GLU A 58 5.29 5.63 8.87
CA GLU A 58 6.13 4.44 9.10
C GLU A 58 5.56 3.56 10.22
N ARG A 59 5.08 4.17 11.30
CA ARG A 59 4.43 3.46 12.40
C ARG A 59 3.14 2.77 11.95
N ILE A 60 2.28 3.45 11.17
CA ILE A 60 1.07 2.85 10.61
C ILE A 60 1.43 1.68 9.69
N TRP A 61 2.48 1.83 8.87
CA TRP A 61 2.97 0.75 8.02
C TRP A 61 3.45 -0.45 8.84
N GLU A 62 4.34 -0.26 9.81
CA GLU A 62 4.90 -1.36 10.62
C GLU A 62 3.82 -2.09 11.43
N LEU A 63 2.78 -1.40 11.90
CA LEU A 63 1.66 -2.04 12.60
C LEU A 63 0.82 -2.95 11.70
N ASN A 64 0.66 -2.62 10.42
CA ASN A 64 -0.25 -3.34 9.51
C ASN A 64 0.46 -4.24 8.51
N LYS A 65 1.79 -4.11 8.37
CA LYS A 65 2.60 -4.79 7.36
C LYS A 65 2.35 -6.30 7.32
N THR A 66 2.38 -6.95 8.48
CA THR A 66 2.21 -8.42 8.57
C THR A 66 0.86 -8.84 8.01
N GLU A 67 -0.22 -8.18 8.42
CA GLU A 67 -1.57 -8.54 7.97
C GLU A 67 -1.80 -8.25 6.49
N LEU A 68 -1.33 -7.09 5.99
CA LEU A 68 -1.45 -6.73 4.58
C LEU A 68 -0.64 -7.66 3.67
N LEU A 69 0.58 -8.04 4.09
CA LEU A 69 1.41 -8.96 3.32
C LEU A 69 0.87 -10.39 3.36
N ASN A 70 0.34 -10.84 4.50
CA ASN A 70 -0.32 -12.14 4.60
C ASN A 70 -1.58 -12.21 3.73
N LEU A 71 -2.39 -11.15 3.72
CA LEU A 71 -3.56 -11.06 2.84
C LEU A 71 -3.16 -11.05 1.36
N SER A 72 -2.08 -10.35 1.01
CA SER A 72 -1.56 -10.36 -0.36
C SER A 72 -1.10 -11.76 -0.78
N LYS A 73 -0.49 -12.51 0.14
CA LYS A 73 -0.12 -13.91 -0.07
C LYS A 73 -1.35 -14.80 -0.24
N GLU A 74 -2.33 -14.72 0.66
CA GLU A 74 -3.56 -15.53 0.60
C GLU A 74 -4.39 -15.25 -0.66
N LEU A 75 -4.48 -13.99 -1.09
CA LEU A 75 -5.07 -13.63 -2.38
C LEU A 75 -4.30 -14.24 -3.56
N SER A 76 -2.97 -14.23 -3.51
CA SER A 76 -2.15 -14.87 -4.54
C SER A 76 -2.37 -16.39 -4.57
N ASP A 77 -2.50 -17.01 -3.39
CA ASP A 77 -2.78 -18.44 -3.26
C ASP A 77 -4.17 -18.76 -3.85
N VAL A 78 -5.21 -17.98 -3.53
CA VAL A 78 -6.58 -18.13 -4.10
C VAL A 78 -6.62 -17.91 -5.62
N ILE A 79 -5.92 -16.90 -6.14
CA ILE A 79 -5.81 -16.65 -7.58
C ILE A 79 -5.18 -17.85 -8.29
N HIS A 80 -4.14 -18.43 -7.70
CA HIS A 80 -3.45 -19.58 -8.26
C HIS A 80 -4.35 -20.83 -8.27
N GLU A 81 -5.01 -21.13 -7.15
CA GLU A 81 -5.93 -22.25 -7.03
C GLU A 81 -7.13 -22.10 -7.99
N THR A 82 -7.69 -20.90 -8.13
CA THR A 82 -8.82 -20.65 -9.04
C THR A 82 -8.42 -20.84 -10.50
N LYS A 83 -7.20 -20.44 -10.88
CA LYS A 83 -6.67 -20.73 -12.23
C LYS A 83 -6.50 -22.22 -12.47
N GLN A 84 -5.97 -22.95 -11.48
CA GLN A 84 -5.85 -24.41 -11.59
C GLN A 84 -7.22 -25.10 -11.71
N ALA A 85 -8.25 -24.61 -11.02
CA ALA A 85 -9.61 -25.12 -11.15
C ALA A 85 -10.15 -24.95 -12.57
N ILE A 86 -9.98 -23.75 -13.15
CA ILE A 86 -10.36 -23.46 -14.54
C ILE A 86 -9.61 -24.37 -15.53
N ASP A 87 -8.28 -24.50 -15.36
CA ASP A 87 -7.45 -25.35 -16.21
C ASP A 87 -7.88 -26.82 -16.12
N TYR A 88 -8.22 -27.30 -14.92
CA TYR A 88 -8.72 -28.66 -14.70
C TYR A 88 -10.06 -28.89 -15.38
N GLU A 89 -11.05 -28.03 -15.16
CA GLU A 89 -12.38 -28.16 -15.77
C GLU A 89 -12.30 -28.09 -17.30
N SER A 90 -11.46 -27.20 -17.83
CA SER A 90 -11.20 -27.08 -19.27
C SER A 90 -10.51 -28.32 -19.87
N SER A 91 -9.66 -29.00 -19.10
CA SER A 91 -8.89 -30.18 -19.54
C SER A 91 -9.61 -31.51 -19.28
N SER A 92 -10.66 -31.50 -18.45
CA SER A 92 -11.37 -32.71 -17.99
C SER A 92 -12.08 -33.51 -19.09
N GLY A 93 -12.21 -32.95 -20.30
CA GLY A 93 -12.68 -33.65 -21.50
C GLY A 93 -11.62 -34.51 -22.20
N ASP A 94 -10.34 -34.41 -21.81
CA ASP A 94 -9.23 -35.14 -22.41
C ASP A 94 -8.65 -36.20 -21.42
N PRO A 95 -8.78 -37.51 -21.69
CA PRO A 95 -8.34 -38.56 -20.77
C PRO A 95 -6.83 -38.54 -20.47
N GLU A 96 -6.03 -37.88 -21.31
CA GLU A 96 -4.57 -37.80 -21.17
C GLU A 96 -4.12 -36.72 -20.16
N TYR A 97 -5.01 -35.80 -19.78
CA TYR A 97 -4.72 -34.62 -18.94
C TYR A 97 -5.49 -34.57 -17.62
N GLN A 98 -5.97 -35.72 -17.10
CA GLN A 98 -6.57 -35.78 -15.76
C GLN A 98 -5.54 -35.47 -14.66
N THR A 99 -5.26 -34.19 -14.45
CA THR A 99 -4.62 -33.68 -13.25
C THR A 99 -5.56 -33.88 -12.07
N LYS A 100 -5.02 -34.28 -10.93
CA LYS A 100 -5.77 -34.62 -9.72
C LYS A 100 -6.60 -33.40 -9.28
N VAL A 101 -7.90 -33.57 -9.00
CA VAL A 101 -8.78 -32.51 -8.44
C VAL A 101 -8.05 -31.83 -7.28
N LEU A 102 -7.65 -30.57 -7.50
CA LEU A 102 -6.84 -29.80 -6.56
C LEU A 102 -7.62 -28.65 -5.95
N SER A 103 -8.96 -28.72 -5.86
CA SER A 103 -9.69 -27.71 -5.09
C SER A 103 -9.28 -27.85 -3.61
N ASN A 104 -8.46 -26.93 -3.12
CA ASN A 104 -8.07 -26.86 -1.72
C ASN A 104 -8.98 -25.86 -0.98
N PRO A 105 -10.10 -26.31 -0.40
CA PRO A 105 -11.06 -25.42 0.27
C PRO A 105 -10.45 -24.65 1.46
N LYS A 106 -9.28 -25.09 1.96
CA LYS A 106 -8.56 -24.40 3.03
C LYS A 106 -8.03 -23.04 2.57
N VAL A 107 -7.69 -22.88 1.29
CA VAL A 107 -7.12 -21.64 0.75
C VAL A 107 -8.19 -20.54 0.69
N TYR A 108 -9.40 -20.88 0.21
CA TYR A 108 -10.54 -19.98 0.21
C TYR A 108 -11.00 -19.62 1.62
N LYS A 109 -11.06 -20.60 2.52
CA LYS A 109 -11.42 -20.37 3.93
C LYS A 109 -10.41 -19.45 4.65
N ALA A 110 -9.11 -19.63 4.39
CA ALA A 110 -8.08 -18.77 4.96
C ALA A 110 -8.24 -17.30 4.51
N LEU A 111 -8.56 -17.08 3.23
CA LEU A 111 -8.84 -15.74 2.72
C LEU A 111 -10.06 -15.12 3.41
N ASP A 112 -11.16 -15.87 3.54
CA ASP A 112 -12.40 -15.36 4.14
C ASP A 112 -12.20 -14.99 5.63
N GLU A 113 -11.54 -15.85 6.40
CA GLU A 113 -11.19 -15.59 7.79
C GLU A 113 -10.31 -14.34 7.95
N ARG A 114 -9.32 -14.15 7.05
CA ARG A 114 -8.46 -12.96 7.13
C ARG A 114 -9.15 -11.70 6.66
N VAL A 115 -9.96 -11.76 5.61
CA VAL A 115 -10.78 -10.62 5.16
C VAL A 115 -11.70 -10.16 6.29
N LEU A 116 -12.34 -11.09 6.99
CA LEU A 116 -13.17 -10.80 8.16
C LEU A 116 -12.36 -10.08 9.25
N LEU A 117 -11.21 -10.64 9.64
CA LEU A 117 -10.34 -10.05 10.67
C LEU A 117 -9.87 -8.64 10.27
N LEU A 118 -9.55 -8.43 9.01
CA LEU A 118 -9.11 -7.14 8.48
C LEU A 118 -10.24 -6.10 8.50
N ILE A 119 -11.48 -6.49 8.17
CA ILE A 119 -12.65 -5.61 8.25
C ILE A 119 -12.98 -5.30 9.71
N GLU A 120 -12.97 -6.27 10.60
CA GLU A 120 -13.38 -6.05 11.99
C GLU A 120 -12.35 -5.23 12.79
N VAL A 121 -11.06 -5.46 12.54
CA VAL A 121 -9.97 -4.86 13.33
C VAL A 121 -9.35 -3.63 12.65
N GLN A 122 -9.25 -3.64 11.31
CA GLN A 122 -8.44 -2.66 10.56
C GLN A 122 -9.24 -1.76 9.60
N LYS A 123 -10.57 -1.88 9.54
CA LYS A 123 -11.43 -1.05 8.66
C LYS A 123 -11.15 0.45 8.66
N PRO A 124 -10.85 1.12 9.79
CA PRO A 124 -10.52 2.55 9.79
C PRO A 124 -9.22 2.89 9.03
N LEU A 125 -8.32 1.92 8.88
CA LEU A 125 -6.99 2.10 8.29
C LEU A 125 -6.97 1.72 6.80
N LEU A 126 -7.99 1.01 6.33
CA LEU A 126 -8.07 0.54 4.95
C LEU A 126 -8.61 1.63 4.01
N PRO A 127 -8.07 1.75 2.78
CA PRO A 127 -8.60 2.71 1.81
C PRO A 127 -10.05 2.39 1.46
N LYS A 128 -10.89 3.43 1.34
CA LYS A 128 -12.30 3.29 0.97
C LYS A 128 -12.51 2.45 -0.30
N LYS A 129 -11.63 2.60 -1.29
CA LYS A 129 -11.66 1.82 -2.53
C LYS A 129 -11.46 0.31 -2.27
N PHE A 130 -10.52 -0.04 -1.40
CA PHE A 130 -10.26 -1.43 -1.05
C PHE A 130 -11.48 -2.06 -0.33
N MET A 131 -12.11 -1.30 0.57
CA MET A 131 -13.36 -1.73 1.22
C MET A 131 -14.49 -1.96 0.21
N GLN A 132 -14.63 -1.09 -0.79
CA GLN A 132 -15.61 -1.27 -1.86
C GLN A 132 -15.34 -2.53 -2.69
N CYS A 133 -14.07 -2.86 -2.97
CA CYS A 133 -13.71 -4.10 -3.67
C CYS A 133 -14.08 -5.34 -2.84
N ILE A 134 -13.89 -5.30 -1.51
CA ILE A 134 -14.30 -6.41 -0.64
C ILE A 134 -15.83 -6.56 -0.60
N GLU A 135 -16.57 -5.45 -0.46
CA GLU A 135 -18.04 -5.48 -0.51
C GLU A 135 -18.55 -6.02 -1.86
N SER A 136 -17.91 -5.62 -2.96
CA SER A 136 -18.18 -6.15 -4.29
C SER A 136 -17.86 -7.64 -4.42
N LEU A 137 -16.80 -8.13 -3.76
CA LEU A 137 -16.44 -9.54 -3.76
C LEU A 137 -17.50 -10.37 -3.03
N HIS A 138 -17.94 -9.95 -1.85
CA HIS A 138 -19.02 -10.64 -1.12
C HIS A 138 -20.36 -10.62 -1.86
N ALA A 139 -20.66 -9.52 -2.56
CA ALA A 139 -21.86 -9.45 -3.40
C ALA A 139 -21.78 -10.43 -4.57
N LEU A 140 -20.62 -10.51 -5.24
CA LEU A 140 -20.41 -11.46 -6.33
C LEU A 140 -20.43 -12.90 -5.83
N ASP A 141 -19.79 -13.20 -4.70
CA ASP A 141 -19.77 -14.56 -4.13
C ASP A 141 -21.18 -15.11 -3.87
N LYS A 142 -22.06 -14.26 -3.33
CA LYS A 142 -23.49 -14.59 -3.15
C LYS A 142 -24.20 -14.79 -4.48
N GLU A 143 -23.93 -13.92 -5.45
CA GLU A 143 -24.58 -13.97 -6.76
C GLU A 143 -24.14 -15.19 -7.56
N VAL A 144 -22.83 -15.46 -7.65
CA VAL A 144 -22.27 -16.64 -8.31
C VAL A 144 -22.76 -17.92 -7.64
N SER A 145 -22.79 -17.97 -6.30
CA SER A 145 -23.35 -19.13 -5.59
C SER A 145 -24.81 -19.36 -6.00
N ARG A 146 -25.63 -18.31 -6.01
CA ARG A 146 -27.04 -18.38 -6.44
C ARG A 146 -27.16 -18.86 -7.88
N GLN A 147 -26.37 -18.30 -8.80
CA GLN A 147 -26.41 -18.65 -10.22
C GLN A 147 -25.98 -20.09 -10.49
N VAL A 148 -24.97 -20.59 -9.77
CA VAL A 148 -24.51 -21.99 -9.89
C VAL A 148 -25.56 -22.97 -9.36
N TRP A 149 -26.25 -22.65 -8.25
CA TRP A 149 -27.21 -23.56 -7.61
C TRP A 149 -28.63 -23.49 -8.18
N ASP A 150 -29.08 -22.30 -8.60
CA ASP A 150 -30.48 -22.05 -8.99
C ASP A 150 -30.66 -21.74 -10.49
N GLU A 151 -29.59 -21.36 -11.20
CA GLU A 151 -29.66 -20.90 -12.60
C GLU A 151 -28.76 -21.70 -13.57
N ASP A 152 -28.21 -22.84 -13.12
CA ASP A 152 -27.32 -23.72 -13.89
C ASP A 152 -26.14 -22.97 -14.56
N LEU A 153 -25.56 -21.98 -13.88
CA LEU A 153 -24.35 -21.32 -14.36
C LEU A 153 -23.19 -22.32 -14.44
N ASP A 154 -22.51 -22.31 -15.58
CA ASP A 154 -21.32 -23.10 -15.81
C ASP A 154 -20.20 -22.78 -14.81
N HIS A 155 -19.59 -23.83 -14.25
CA HIS A 155 -18.57 -23.71 -13.22
C HIS A 155 -17.31 -22.98 -13.69
N ILE A 156 -16.93 -23.11 -14.96
CA ILE A 156 -15.78 -22.40 -15.54
C ILE A 156 -16.08 -20.90 -15.55
N THR A 157 -17.27 -20.53 -16.03
CA THR A 157 -17.72 -19.12 -16.06
C THR A 157 -17.76 -18.53 -14.64
N ALA A 158 -18.28 -19.27 -13.66
CA ALA A 158 -18.28 -18.89 -12.26
C ALA A 158 -16.84 -18.66 -11.71
N HIS A 159 -15.91 -19.54 -12.04
CA HIS A 159 -14.52 -19.41 -11.64
C HIS A 159 -13.81 -18.23 -12.32
N GLU A 160 -14.09 -17.95 -13.59
CA GLU A 160 -13.54 -16.80 -14.31
C GLU A 160 -14.01 -15.46 -13.70
N GLU A 161 -15.30 -15.35 -13.36
CA GLU A 161 -15.85 -14.16 -12.72
C GLU A 161 -15.22 -13.91 -11.34
N MET A 162 -15.10 -14.95 -10.53
CA MET A 162 -14.45 -14.88 -9.21
C MET A 162 -12.95 -14.56 -9.35
N LEU A 163 -12.25 -15.15 -10.32
CA LEU A 163 -10.84 -14.90 -10.59
C LEU A 163 -10.57 -13.43 -10.95
N SER A 164 -11.45 -12.84 -11.76
CA SER A 164 -11.40 -11.43 -12.12
C SER A 164 -11.46 -10.54 -10.86
N LYS A 165 -12.39 -10.83 -9.94
CA LYS A 165 -12.52 -10.09 -8.69
C LYS A 165 -11.38 -10.31 -7.70
N TYR A 166 -10.86 -11.53 -7.56
CA TYR A 166 -9.67 -11.76 -6.74
C TYR A 166 -8.47 -10.99 -7.27
N THR A 167 -8.32 -10.93 -8.60
CA THR A 167 -7.25 -10.16 -9.25
C THR A 167 -7.40 -8.66 -9.04
N GLU A 168 -8.61 -8.13 -9.18
CA GLU A 168 -8.93 -6.71 -8.90
C GLU A 168 -8.59 -6.35 -7.44
N LEU A 169 -9.01 -7.19 -6.49
CA LEU A 169 -8.75 -7.01 -5.06
C LEU A 169 -7.25 -7.05 -4.75
N HIS A 170 -6.50 -7.98 -5.36
CA HIS A 170 -5.05 -8.08 -5.20
C HIS A 170 -4.32 -6.84 -5.74
N GLN A 171 -4.74 -6.31 -6.89
CA GLN A 171 -4.18 -5.09 -7.46
C GLN A 171 -4.41 -3.87 -6.56
N GLU A 172 -5.65 -3.68 -6.07
CA GLU A 172 -5.96 -2.58 -5.16
C GLU A 172 -5.26 -2.71 -3.81
N LEU A 173 -5.09 -3.93 -3.29
CA LEU A 173 -4.28 -4.20 -2.10
C LEU A 173 -2.82 -3.78 -2.33
N ASN A 174 -2.23 -4.16 -3.46
CA ASN A 174 -0.85 -3.80 -3.79
C ASN A 174 -0.66 -2.28 -3.95
N VAL A 175 -1.65 -1.58 -4.53
CA VAL A 175 -1.65 -0.12 -4.60
C VAL A 175 -1.72 0.50 -3.19
N SER A 176 -2.55 -0.08 -2.32
CA SER A 176 -2.72 0.36 -0.93
C SER A 176 -1.44 0.17 -0.12
N ILE A 177 -0.81 -1.00 -0.23
CA ILE A 177 0.50 -1.32 0.36
C ILE A 177 1.57 -0.33 -0.09
N ARG A 178 1.69 -0.06 -1.41
CA ARG A 178 2.68 0.90 -1.93
C ARG A 178 2.49 2.30 -1.36
N LYS A 179 1.24 2.76 -1.26
CA LYS A 179 0.91 4.07 -0.67
C LYS A 179 1.28 4.14 0.82
N MET A 180 0.94 3.11 1.59
CA MET A 180 1.24 3.05 3.03
C MET A 180 2.75 2.94 3.30
N ALA A 181 3.46 2.11 2.53
CA ALA A 181 4.90 1.96 2.60
C ALA A 181 5.67 3.19 2.10
N GLY A 182 4.99 4.21 1.55
CA GLY A 182 5.63 5.44 1.05
C GLY A 182 6.47 5.22 -0.21
N ILE A 183 6.26 4.11 -0.93
CA ILE A 183 6.94 3.83 -2.19
C ILE A 183 6.33 4.75 -3.26
N LYS A 184 7.04 5.81 -3.64
CA LYS A 184 6.64 6.66 -4.77
C LYS A 184 6.51 5.79 -6.02
N LYS A 185 5.47 6.04 -6.83
CA LYS A 185 5.33 5.44 -8.16
C LYS A 185 6.67 5.59 -8.90
N LEU A 186 7.24 4.46 -9.33
CA LEU A 186 8.28 4.46 -10.37
C LEU A 186 7.69 5.05 -11.65
#